data_AF-A0A8S9BYU7-F1
#
_entry.id   AF-A0A8S9BYU7-F1
#
_cell.length_a   1.000
_cell.length_b   1.000
_cell.length_c   1.000
_cell.angle_alpha   90.00
_cell.angle_beta   90.00
_cell.angle_gamma   90.00
#
_symmetry.space_group_name_H-M   'P 1'
#
loop_
_entity.id
_entity.type
_entity.pdbx_description
1 polymer ?
#
loop_
_entity_poly.entity_id
_entity_poly.type
_entity_poly.pdbx_seq_one_letter_code
_entity_poly.pdbx_strand_id
1 'polypeptide(L)'
;MELNDGSSGSDTEDGFEKMRGIIANKGRIRNCAKDFWHMVGWAFNCSVKYPRRWKYWKVWLDFMLDVLDADWNERTKLGPDADVTKSLLVRYMTEVRGRSSAMKRVVRSAFADGSPESLKAFPEVFVNETRELKLQNGHKRKREDLTARKFGDYDEDETEPTFSSPELTDQTSQDEDDTLDIDPWIGGPESIILRQRVVTLLSRVADALPEEFADCTDVYDAIFFQVKQFPLPAFSLFLSPSSSSQFPTEVVVSLTQLLLLRLLPSSAPRPQSVTNTDNDELTQDVLERCYLPFQASTFSVSDNAKVSILVESLLRLLFRKNLVCHTPGLDAAVETGIAARRSKAKGDKRRRDNGSKSKDEENDMACLNASGQRLRSLLSWIEQQDNT
;
A
#
# COMPACT_ATOMS: atom_id res chain seq x y z
N MET A 1 -63.35 -33.29 -29.77
CA MET A 1 -62.89 -34.00 -28.56
C MET A 1 -61.53 -34.57 -28.89
N GLU A 2 -60.42 -34.33 -28.20
CA GLU A 2 -60.06 -33.51 -27.04
C GLU A 2 -58.53 -33.35 -27.14
N LEU A 3 -58.03 -32.21 -26.68
CA LEU A 3 -56.60 -31.93 -26.53
C LEU A 3 -56.01 -32.83 -25.44
N ASN A 4 -54.77 -33.30 -25.63
CA ASN A 4 -53.82 -33.25 -24.50
C ASN A 4 -52.39 -33.09 -25.00
N ASP A 5 -51.81 -31.97 -24.60
CA ASP A 5 -50.41 -31.58 -24.69
C ASP A 5 -49.66 -32.16 -23.48
N GLY A 6 -48.42 -32.57 -23.67
CA GLY A 6 -47.69 -33.37 -22.69
C GLY A 6 -46.19 -33.27 -22.87
N SER A 7 -45.69 -32.03 -22.95
CA SER A 7 -44.30 -31.65 -22.72
C SER A 7 -43.76 -32.29 -21.43
N SER A 8 -42.74 -33.15 -21.55
CA SER A 8 -41.99 -33.66 -20.40
C SER A 8 -40.68 -32.89 -20.31
N GLY A 9 -40.67 -31.92 -19.39
CA GLY A 9 -39.55 -31.07 -19.06
C GLY A 9 -38.38 -31.84 -18.48
N SER A 10 -37.19 -31.41 -18.91
CA SER A 10 -35.89 -31.77 -18.37
C SER A 10 -35.64 -30.98 -17.09
N ASP A 11 -35.86 -31.60 -15.94
CA ASP A 11 -35.42 -31.08 -14.64
C ASP A 11 -34.22 -31.90 -14.14
N THR A 12 -33.03 -31.58 -14.64
CA THR A 12 -31.79 -31.87 -13.90
C THR A 12 -31.54 -30.71 -12.95
N GLU A 13 -32.25 -30.70 -11.82
CA GLU A 13 -31.89 -29.90 -10.66
C GLU A 13 -30.62 -30.48 -10.02
N ASP A 14 -29.46 -30.08 -10.52
CA ASP A 14 -28.19 -30.25 -9.81
C ASP A 14 -28.13 -29.17 -8.70
N GLY A 15 -28.91 -29.44 -7.65
CA GLY A 15 -28.97 -28.64 -6.45
C GLY A 15 -27.67 -28.75 -5.68
N PHE A 16 -26.67 -27.92 -6.02
CA PHE A 16 -25.59 -27.62 -5.10
C PHE A 16 -26.22 -27.20 -3.77
N GLU A 17 -26.10 -28.04 -2.74
CA GLU A 17 -26.54 -27.75 -1.38
C GLU A 17 -25.97 -26.38 -0.97
N LYS A 18 -26.80 -25.34 -1.06
CA LYS A 18 -26.45 -24.00 -0.58
C LYS A 18 -26.25 -24.13 0.91
N MET A 19 -24.98 -24.14 1.35
CA MET A 19 -24.60 -24.10 2.76
C MET A 19 -25.41 -23.00 3.47
N ARG A 20 -26.40 -23.43 4.28
CA ARG A 20 -27.32 -22.53 4.98
C ARG A 20 -26.62 -22.02 6.24
N GLY A 21 -26.17 -20.77 6.18
CA GLY A 21 -25.64 -20.05 7.33
C GLY A 21 -25.49 -18.56 7.04
N ILE A 22 -25.62 -17.71 8.06
CA ILE A 22 -25.41 -16.25 7.93
C ILE A 22 -24.00 -15.98 7.40
N ILE A 23 -22.99 -16.68 7.91
CA ILE A 23 -21.58 -16.59 7.46
C ILE A 23 -21.44 -17.04 5.99
N ALA A 24 -22.11 -18.14 5.62
CA ALA A 24 -22.02 -18.72 4.28
C ALA A 24 -22.74 -17.89 3.18
N ASN A 25 -23.63 -16.97 3.55
CA ASN A 25 -24.44 -16.19 2.61
C ASN A 25 -24.34 -14.66 2.82
N LYS A 26 -24.73 -14.15 3.99
CA LYS A 26 -24.71 -12.71 4.31
C LYS A 26 -23.33 -12.21 4.77
N GLY A 27 -22.51 -13.07 5.35
CA GLY A 27 -21.16 -12.78 5.85
C GLY A 27 -20.04 -13.02 4.85
N ARG A 28 -20.35 -13.28 3.57
CA ARG A 28 -19.32 -13.34 2.53
C ARG A 28 -18.71 -11.95 2.39
N ILE A 29 -17.39 -11.86 2.49
CA ILE A 29 -16.65 -10.59 2.45
C ILE A 29 -17.00 -9.75 1.20
N ARG A 30 -17.24 -10.40 0.06
CA ARG A 30 -17.66 -9.78 -1.21
C ARG A 30 -19.07 -9.19 -1.20
N ASN A 31 -19.94 -9.65 -0.30
CA ASN A 31 -21.30 -9.14 -0.14
C ASN A 31 -21.36 -8.00 0.89
N CYS A 32 -20.35 -7.88 1.75
CA CYS A 32 -20.28 -6.84 2.78
C CYS A 32 -19.48 -5.61 2.33
N ALA A 33 -18.48 -5.80 1.46
CA ALA A 33 -17.70 -4.71 0.89
C ALA A 33 -18.32 -4.16 -0.41
N LYS A 34 -18.12 -2.86 -0.66
CA LYS A 34 -18.51 -2.23 -1.93
C LYS A 34 -17.78 -2.82 -3.14
N ASP A 35 -16.48 -3.03 -2.99
CA ASP A 35 -15.59 -3.57 -4.02
C ASP A 35 -14.29 -4.09 -3.37
N PHE A 36 -13.34 -4.55 -4.19
CA PHE A 36 -12.05 -5.05 -3.71
C PHE A 36 -11.22 -3.98 -3.00
N TRP A 37 -11.16 -2.77 -3.56
CA TRP A 37 -10.35 -1.67 -3.04
C TRP A 37 -10.92 -1.09 -1.73
N HIS A 38 -12.23 -1.26 -1.50
CA HIS A 38 -12.84 -1.02 -0.20
C HIS A 38 -12.24 -1.92 0.88
N MET A 39 -12.09 -3.22 0.60
CA MET A 39 -11.50 -4.18 1.52
C MET A 39 -10.01 -3.89 1.76
N VAL A 40 -9.26 -3.55 0.70
CA VAL A 40 -7.85 -3.15 0.81
C VAL A 40 -7.69 -1.92 1.70
N GLY A 41 -8.48 -0.86 1.45
CA GLY A 41 -8.44 0.35 2.26
C GLY A 41 -8.84 0.12 3.72
N TRP A 42 -9.85 -0.72 3.96
CA TRP A 42 -10.24 -1.08 5.33
C TRP A 42 -9.17 -1.92 6.05
N ALA A 43 -8.55 -2.88 5.37
CA ALA A 43 -7.44 -3.66 5.92
C ALA A 43 -6.29 -2.76 6.38
N PHE A 44 -5.92 -1.77 5.56
CA PHE A 44 -4.88 -0.81 5.90
C PHE A 44 -5.30 0.18 6.99
N ASN A 45 -6.57 0.61 7.05
CA ASN A 45 -7.10 1.35 8.20
C ASN A 45 -6.96 0.53 9.50
N CYS A 46 -7.21 -0.78 9.45
CA CYS A 46 -7.00 -1.66 10.60
C CYS A 46 -5.54 -1.75 11.02
N SER A 47 -4.59 -1.73 10.07
CA SER A 47 -3.15 -1.78 10.37
C SER A 47 -2.67 -0.64 11.27
N VAL A 48 -3.34 0.52 11.21
CA VAL A 48 -3.01 1.69 12.03
C VAL A 48 -3.92 1.77 13.26
N LYS A 49 -5.25 1.66 13.08
CA LYS A 49 -6.22 2.01 14.11
C LYS A 49 -6.81 0.82 14.88
N TYR A 50 -6.80 -0.37 14.29
CA TYR A 50 -7.47 -1.55 14.86
C TYR A 50 -6.55 -2.80 14.83
N PRO A 51 -5.48 -2.85 15.65
CA PRO A 51 -4.51 -3.96 15.65
C PRO A 51 -5.15 -5.34 15.88
N ARG A 52 -6.18 -5.39 16.74
CA ARG A 52 -6.95 -6.62 17.02
C ARG A 52 -7.66 -7.17 15.77
N ARG A 53 -8.00 -6.31 14.80
CA ARG A 53 -8.56 -6.70 13.49
C ARG A 53 -7.49 -6.88 12.44
N TRP A 54 -6.41 -6.10 12.52
CA TRP A 54 -5.27 -6.20 11.61
C TRP A 54 -4.72 -7.62 11.50
N LYS A 55 -4.62 -8.37 12.60
CA LYS A 55 -4.14 -9.77 12.55
C LYS A 55 -4.91 -10.68 11.60
N TYR A 56 -6.20 -10.41 11.34
CA TYR A 56 -7.01 -11.18 10.40
C TYR A 56 -6.95 -10.58 8.99
N TRP A 57 -7.06 -9.25 8.89
CA TRP A 57 -6.99 -8.55 7.61
C TRP A 57 -5.62 -8.68 6.93
N LYS A 58 -4.54 -8.74 7.71
CA LYS A 58 -3.19 -9.02 7.24
C LYS A 58 -3.14 -10.35 6.50
N VAL A 59 -3.63 -11.43 7.12
CA VAL A 59 -3.64 -12.78 6.52
C VAL A 59 -4.49 -12.80 5.24
N TRP A 60 -5.67 -12.18 5.29
CA TRP A 60 -6.53 -12.09 4.10
C TRP A 60 -5.87 -11.29 2.97
N LEU A 61 -5.29 -10.13 3.27
CA LEU A 61 -4.69 -9.25 2.27
C LEU A 61 -3.46 -9.91 1.65
N ASP A 62 -2.60 -10.52 2.47
CA ASP A 62 -1.42 -11.24 2.01
C ASP A 62 -1.80 -12.38 1.05
N PHE A 63 -2.76 -13.21 1.44
CA PHE A 63 -3.29 -14.27 0.57
C PHE A 63 -3.89 -13.71 -0.73
N MET A 64 -4.69 -12.64 -0.66
CA MET A 64 -5.28 -12.05 -1.86
C MET A 64 -4.22 -11.49 -2.81
N LEU A 65 -3.15 -10.90 -2.28
CA LEU A 65 -2.04 -10.42 -3.09
C LEU A 65 -1.28 -11.59 -3.73
N ASP A 66 -1.08 -12.71 -3.02
CA ASP A 66 -0.48 -13.92 -3.59
C ASP A 66 -1.30 -14.47 -4.76
N VAL A 67 -2.63 -14.52 -4.61
CA VAL A 67 -3.55 -14.98 -5.67
C VAL A 67 -3.48 -14.05 -6.88
N LEU A 68 -3.46 -12.73 -6.67
CA LEU A 68 -3.38 -11.74 -7.75
C LEU A 68 -2.03 -11.81 -8.48
N ASP A 69 -0.93 -11.93 -7.73
CA ASP A 69 0.42 -12.12 -8.28
C ASP A 69 0.50 -13.42 -9.10
N ALA A 70 -0.04 -14.53 -8.58
CA ALA A 70 -0.01 -15.83 -9.26
C ALA A 70 -0.82 -15.82 -10.57
N ASP A 71 -2.08 -15.32 -10.53
CA ASP A 71 -2.95 -15.24 -11.72
C ASP A 71 -2.35 -14.32 -12.80
N TRP A 72 -1.76 -13.18 -12.39
CA TRP A 72 -1.08 -12.28 -13.33
C TRP A 72 0.12 -12.95 -13.99
N ASN A 73 0.98 -13.59 -13.19
CA ASN A 73 2.19 -14.25 -13.69
C ASN A 73 1.87 -15.45 -14.59
N GLU A 74 0.85 -16.24 -14.27
CA GLU A 74 0.40 -17.34 -15.12
C GLU A 74 -0.05 -16.85 -16.49
N ARG A 75 -0.88 -15.80 -16.53
CA ARG A 75 -1.37 -15.22 -17.80
C ARG A 75 -0.26 -14.57 -18.61
N THR A 76 0.69 -13.91 -17.95
CA THR A 76 1.84 -13.31 -18.64
C THR A 76 2.73 -14.38 -19.28
N LYS A 77 2.89 -15.55 -18.64
CA LYS A 77 3.71 -16.67 -19.15
C LYS A 77 3.09 -17.41 -20.33
N LEU A 78 1.76 -17.47 -20.40
CA LEU A 78 1.03 -18.11 -21.49
C LEU A 78 1.14 -17.33 -22.82
N GLY A 79 1.80 -16.17 -22.83
CA GLY A 79 2.15 -15.43 -24.03
C GLY A 79 0.96 -14.74 -24.70
N PRO A 80 1.05 -14.38 -26.00
CA PRO A 80 0.02 -13.60 -26.69
C PRO A 80 -1.36 -14.29 -26.78
N ASP A 81 -1.43 -15.61 -26.54
CA ASP A 81 -2.68 -16.36 -26.49
C ASP A 81 -3.42 -16.19 -25.15
N ALA A 82 -2.71 -15.82 -24.09
CA ALA A 82 -3.35 -15.46 -22.83
C ALA A 82 -3.72 -13.99 -22.80
N ASP A 83 -5.02 -13.78 -22.81
CA ASP A 83 -5.62 -12.49 -22.63
C ASP A 83 -5.44 -12.01 -21.18
N VAL A 84 -4.37 -11.23 -20.92
CA VAL A 84 -4.05 -10.63 -19.61
C VAL A 84 -5.17 -9.71 -19.13
N THR A 85 -6.01 -9.19 -20.05
CA THR A 85 -7.20 -8.40 -19.70
C THR A 85 -8.24 -9.21 -18.91
N LYS A 86 -8.18 -10.55 -18.99
CA LYS A 86 -9.04 -11.46 -18.22
C LYS A 86 -8.48 -11.81 -16.84
N SER A 87 -7.35 -11.21 -16.44
CA SER A 87 -6.80 -11.40 -15.10
C SER A 87 -7.76 -10.94 -14.01
N LEU A 88 -7.66 -11.59 -12.85
CA LEU A 88 -8.44 -11.24 -11.67
C LEU A 88 -8.15 -9.80 -11.24
N LEU A 89 -6.90 -9.36 -11.40
CA LEU A 89 -6.47 -8.00 -11.12
C LEU A 89 -7.20 -6.98 -12.01
N VAL A 90 -7.22 -7.20 -13.33
CA VAL A 90 -7.95 -6.33 -14.27
C VAL A 90 -9.44 -6.35 -13.98
N ARG A 91 -9.99 -7.51 -13.59
CA ARG A 91 -11.40 -7.60 -13.16
C ARG A 91 -11.72 -6.72 -11.95
N TYR A 92 -10.77 -6.50 -11.04
CA TYR A 92 -10.94 -5.56 -9.92
C TYR A 92 -10.70 -4.09 -10.32
N MET A 93 -10.29 -3.82 -11.56
CA MET A 93 -10.03 -2.48 -12.10
C MET A 93 -11.06 -2.03 -13.15
N THR A 94 -12.10 -2.82 -13.45
CA THR A 94 -13.08 -2.50 -14.50
C THR A 94 -13.78 -1.16 -14.31
N GLU A 95 -13.94 -0.70 -13.07
CA GLU A 95 -14.56 0.60 -12.75
C GLU A 95 -13.61 1.80 -12.94
N VAL A 96 -12.31 1.54 -13.15
CA VAL A 96 -11.27 2.56 -13.27
C VAL A 96 -11.13 3.08 -14.69
N ARG A 97 -11.41 2.25 -15.70
CA ARG A 97 -11.20 2.56 -17.12
C ARG A 97 -11.76 3.94 -17.50
N GLY A 98 -10.88 4.85 -17.93
CA GLY A 98 -11.22 6.22 -18.34
C GLY A 98 -11.67 7.15 -17.21
N ARG A 99 -11.54 6.75 -15.94
CA ARG A 99 -12.03 7.48 -14.76
C ARG A 99 -10.89 7.76 -13.78
N SER A 100 -10.23 8.91 -13.96
CA SER A 100 -9.12 9.36 -13.09
C SER A 100 -9.48 9.40 -11.59
N SER A 101 -10.73 9.72 -11.24
CA SER A 101 -11.19 9.73 -9.84
C SER A 101 -11.27 8.32 -9.23
N ALA A 102 -11.65 7.31 -10.03
CA ALA A 102 -11.68 5.92 -9.61
C ALA A 102 -10.25 5.37 -9.45
N MET A 103 -9.34 5.66 -10.39
CA MET A 103 -7.91 5.34 -10.26
C MET A 103 -7.32 5.92 -8.97
N LYS A 104 -7.57 7.21 -8.71
CA LYS A 104 -7.09 7.88 -7.49
C LYS A 104 -7.66 7.24 -6.23
N ARG A 105 -8.91 6.77 -6.25
CA ARG A 105 -9.50 6.02 -5.12
C ARG A 105 -8.80 4.67 -4.91
N VAL A 106 -8.48 3.95 -6.00
CA VAL A 106 -7.72 2.70 -5.94
C VAL A 106 -6.35 2.94 -5.31
N VAL A 107 -5.60 3.93 -5.79
CA VAL A 107 -4.31 4.30 -5.20
C VAL A 107 -4.46 4.67 -3.73
N ARG A 108 -5.45 5.53 -3.38
CA ARG A 108 -5.72 5.91 -1.98
C ARG A 108 -6.01 4.72 -1.06
N SER A 109 -6.58 3.63 -1.56
CA SER A 109 -6.82 2.44 -0.73
C SER A 109 -5.51 1.85 -0.22
N ALA A 110 -4.45 1.83 -1.04
CA ALA A 110 -3.13 1.36 -0.66
C ALA A 110 -2.44 2.26 0.38
N PHE A 111 -2.94 3.47 0.59
CA PHE A 111 -2.37 4.48 1.49
C PHE A 111 -3.33 4.89 2.62
N ALA A 112 -4.38 4.09 2.85
CA ALA A 112 -5.30 4.29 3.96
C ALA A 112 -4.55 4.23 5.31
N ASP A 113 -4.73 5.25 6.15
CA ASP A 113 -3.91 5.55 7.33
C ASP A 113 -4.73 5.59 8.63
N GLY A 114 -6.02 5.26 8.58
CA GLY A 114 -6.91 5.35 9.74
C GLY A 114 -7.35 6.79 10.11
N SER A 115 -6.98 7.80 9.32
CA SER A 115 -7.51 9.17 9.45
C SER A 115 -9.04 9.19 9.31
N PRO A 116 -9.74 10.21 9.86
CA PRO A 116 -11.18 10.35 9.68
C PRO A 116 -11.61 10.33 8.20
N GLU A 117 -10.80 10.93 7.32
CA GLU A 117 -11.00 10.93 5.87
C GLU A 117 -10.86 9.54 5.28
N SER A 118 -9.84 8.77 5.71
CA SER A 118 -9.62 7.40 5.25
C SER A 118 -10.71 6.45 5.74
N LEU A 119 -11.16 6.57 6.99
CA LEU A 119 -12.27 5.78 7.55
C LEU A 119 -13.60 6.09 6.88
N LYS A 120 -13.83 7.34 6.46
CA LYS A 120 -15.00 7.71 5.68
C LYS A 120 -14.94 7.12 4.26
N ALA A 121 -13.76 7.10 3.64
CA ALA A 121 -13.57 6.55 2.30
C ALA A 121 -13.64 5.01 2.29
N PHE A 122 -13.12 4.38 3.33
CA PHE A 122 -13.00 2.94 3.50
C PHE A 122 -13.49 2.53 4.90
N PRO A 123 -14.82 2.51 5.13
CA PRO A 123 -15.42 2.15 6.42
C PRO A 123 -15.32 0.64 6.71
N GLU A 124 -15.88 0.23 7.84
CA GLU A 124 -15.95 -1.19 8.23
C GLU A 124 -16.59 -2.04 7.12
N VAL A 125 -15.94 -3.16 6.80
CA VAL A 125 -16.50 -4.13 5.85
C VAL A 125 -17.65 -4.89 6.51
N PHE A 126 -17.47 -5.32 7.76
CA PHE A 126 -18.54 -5.98 8.52
C PHE A 126 -19.25 -4.98 9.43
N VAL A 127 -20.55 -5.15 9.61
CA VAL A 127 -21.32 -4.27 10.51
C VAL A 127 -20.83 -4.46 11.94
N ASN A 128 -20.46 -3.36 12.60
CA ASN A 128 -19.96 -3.35 13.98
C ASN A 128 -18.66 -4.16 14.15
N GLU A 129 -17.81 -4.16 13.13
CA GLU A 129 -16.59 -4.96 13.13
C GLU A 129 -15.64 -4.53 14.25
N THR A 130 -15.52 -3.24 14.53
CA THR A 130 -14.61 -2.75 15.58
C THR A 130 -15.21 -2.80 16.97
N ARG A 131 -16.51 -3.09 17.11
CA ARG A 131 -17.15 -3.18 18.43
C ARG A 131 -16.63 -4.40 19.19
N GLU A 132 -16.20 -4.15 20.42
CA GLU A 132 -15.82 -5.21 21.33
C GLU A 132 -17.07 -5.90 21.88
N LEU A 133 -17.11 -7.23 21.76
CA LEU A 133 -18.12 -8.02 22.45
C LEU A 133 -17.75 -8.02 23.92
N LYS A 134 -18.48 -7.25 24.74
CA LYS A 134 -18.44 -7.40 26.19
C LYS A 134 -18.88 -8.83 26.51
N LEU A 135 -17.93 -9.72 26.81
CA LEU A 135 -18.23 -10.96 27.49
C LEU A 135 -18.80 -10.54 28.84
N GLN A 136 -20.13 -10.55 28.98
CA GLN A 136 -20.73 -10.46 30.30
C GLN A 136 -20.14 -11.62 31.10
N ASN A 137 -19.32 -11.29 32.09
CA ASN A 137 -18.80 -12.25 33.04
C ASN A 137 -20.00 -13.00 33.63
N GLY A 138 -20.08 -14.30 33.32
CA GLY A 138 -20.94 -15.21 34.06
C GLY A 138 -22.26 -15.63 33.41
N HIS A 139 -22.23 -16.17 32.20
CA HIS A 139 -23.01 -17.38 31.94
C HIS A 139 -22.14 -18.35 31.14
N LYS A 140 -21.47 -19.26 31.86
CA LYS A 140 -20.95 -20.49 31.28
C LYS A 140 -22.10 -21.09 30.47
N ARG A 141 -22.02 -21.04 29.13
CA ARG A 141 -22.79 -21.96 28.31
C ARG A 141 -22.32 -23.35 28.74
N LYS A 142 -23.15 -24.02 29.54
CA LYS A 142 -22.98 -25.42 29.88
C LYS A 142 -22.84 -26.14 28.54
N ARG A 143 -21.63 -26.57 28.21
CA ARG A 143 -21.37 -27.47 27.09
C ARG A 143 -22.10 -28.75 27.47
N GLU A 144 -23.34 -28.89 27.01
CA GLU A 144 -24.04 -30.16 27.15
C GLU A 144 -23.26 -31.19 26.33
N ASP A 145 -22.87 -32.24 27.02
CA ASP A 145 -22.09 -33.35 26.49
C ASP A 145 -22.96 -34.06 25.43
N LEU A 146 -22.61 -33.87 24.15
CA LEU A 146 -23.33 -34.44 23.00
C LEU A 146 -23.16 -35.98 22.88
N THR A 147 -22.61 -36.64 23.90
CA THR A 147 -22.42 -38.10 23.95
C THR A 147 -23.50 -38.82 24.74
N ALA A 148 -24.44 -38.10 25.38
CA ALA A 148 -25.54 -38.70 26.15
C ALA A 148 -26.91 -38.45 25.50
N ARG A 149 -27.04 -38.63 24.17
CA ARG A 149 -28.36 -38.67 23.53
C ARG A 149 -28.79 -40.12 23.35
N LYS A 150 -29.59 -40.61 24.30
CA LYS A 150 -30.36 -41.85 24.13
C LYS A 150 -31.30 -41.67 22.95
N PHE A 151 -31.28 -42.69 22.10
CA PHE A 151 -32.12 -42.86 20.93
C PHE A 151 -33.58 -43.10 21.36
N GLY A 152 -34.52 -42.37 20.75
CA GLY A 152 -35.96 -42.64 20.87
C GLY A 152 -36.69 -41.75 21.87
N ASP A 153 -37.29 -40.66 21.38
CA ASP A 153 -38.75 -40.51 21.41
C ASP A 153 -39.14 -39.39 20.43
N TYR A 154 -40.19 -39.62 19.64
CA TYR A 154 -40.77 -38.62 18.74
C TYR A 154 -41.87 -37.89 19.51
N ASP A 155 -41.86 -36.55 19.50
CA ASP A 155 -43.11 -35.80 19.51
C ASP A 155 -42.91 -34.41 18.89
N GLU A 156 -43.81 -34.09 17.97
CA GLU A 156 -43.93 -32.83 17.24
C GLU A 156 -44.33 -31.70 18.20
N ASP A 157 -43.60 -30.59 18.17
CA ASP A 157 -44.21 -29.27 18.34
C ASP A 157 -43.30 -28.18 17.75
N GLU A 158 -43.83 -27.53 16.72
CA GLU A 158 -43.25 -26.35 16.06
C GLU A 158 -43.09 -25.20 17.06
N THR A 159 -41.86 -24.85 17.41
CA THR A 159 -41.55 -23.52 17.95
C THR A 159 -40.22 -23.01 17.41
N GLU A 160 -40.30 -22.11 16.43
CA GLU A 160 -39.20 -21.26 15.97
C GLU A 160 -38.65 -20.43 17.15
N PRO A 161 -37.36 -20.52 17.50
CA PRO A 161 -36.78 -19.67 18.53
C PRO A 161 -36.49 -18.29 17.96
N THR A 162 -37.40 -17.34 18.20
CA THR A 162 -37.19 -15.91 17.98
C THR A 162 -36.09 -15.42 18.93
N PHE A 163 -34.88 -15.20 18.41
CA PHE A 163 -33.79 -14.61 19.19
C PHE A 163 -34.03 -13.10 19.34
N SER A 164 -34.67 -12.69 20.43
CA SER A 164 -34.78 -11.30 20.84
C SER A 164 -33.40 -10.73 21.18
N SER A 165 -32.98 -9.71 20.45
CA SER A 165 -31.72 -9.00 20.66
C SER A 165 -31.78 -8.20 21.97
N PRO A 166 -30.85 -8.36 22.93
CA PRO A 166 -30.81 -7.50 24.10
C PRO A 166 -30.34 -6.09 23.72
N GLU A 167 -31.00 -5.07 24.27
CA GLU A 167 -30.61 -3.67 24.14
C GLU A 167 -29.18 -3.44 24.63
N LEU A 168 -28.38 -2.80 23.77
CA LEU A 168 -26.97 -2.51 24.01
C LEU A 168 -26.85 -1.14 24.70
N THR A 169 -26.36 -1.13 25.95
CA THR A 169 -25.94 0.09 26.63
C THR A 169 -24.49 0.44 26.24
N ASP A 170 -24.35 1.62 25.66
CA ASP A 170 -23.07 2.20 25.26
C ASP A 170 -22.35 2.74 26.49
N GLN A 171 -21.28 2.07 26.90
CA GLN A 171 -20.34 2.59 27.90
C GLN A 171 -18.93 2.25 27.43
N THR A 172 -18.23 3.27 26.97
CA THR A 172 -16.79 3.29 26.69
C THR A 172 -16.01 3.05 27.97
N SER A 173 -15.58 1.81 28.19
CA SER A 173 -14.49 1.49 29.12
C SER A 173 -13.17 1.57 28.34
N GLN A 174 -12.39 2.61 28.62
CA GLN A 174 -10.97 2.66 28.30
C GLN A 174 -10.27 1.68 29.25
N ASP A 175 -10.14 0.43 28.85
CA ASP A 175 -9.23 -0.49 29.52
C ASP A 175 -7.90 -0.52 28.74
N GLU A 176 -6.88 -0.05 29.46
CA GLU A 176 -5.47 -0.05 29.09
C GLU A 176 -4.98 -1.51 28.96
N ASP A 177 -4.87 -2.01 27.73
CA ASP A 177 -4.35 -3.36 27.45
C ASP A 177 -3.41 -3.33 26.24
N ASP A 178 -2.12 -3.57 26.50
CA ASP A 178 -0.98 -3.64 25.58
C ASP A 178 -0.98 -2.60 24.45
N THR A 179 -0.50 -1.39 24.77
CA THR A 179 0.07 -0.50 23.75
C THR A 179 1.35 -1.12 23.22
N LEU A 180 1.22 -2.13 22.36
CA LEU A 180 2.21 -2.37 21.32
C LEU A 180 2.51 -1.00 20.69
N ASP A 181 3.79 -0.70 20.50
CA ASP A 181 4.27 0.53 19.87
C ASP A 181 3.80 0.51 18.40
N ILE A 182 2.51 0.78 18.19
CA ILE A 182 1.85 0.77 16.89
C ILE A 182 2.40 1.98 16.17
N ASP A 183 3.14 1.73 15.10
CA ASP A 183 3.57 2.78 14.19
C ASP A 183 2.35 3.67 13.83
N PRO A 184 2.33 4.93 14.28
CA PRO A 184 1.15 5.77 14.19
C PRO A 184 0.88 6.22 12.75
N TRP A 185 1.80 5.95 11.82
CA TRP A 185 1.75 6.52 10.49
C TRP A 185 1.12 5.58 9.49
N ILE A 186 1.63 4.35 9.37
CA ILE A 186 1.27 3.47 8.26
C ILE A 186 1.07 2.01 8.66
N GLY A 187 1.13 1.69 9.95
CA GLY A 187 0.79 0.37 10.50
C GLY A 187 1.97 -0.61 10.54
N GLY A 188 3.20 -0.07 10.54
CA GLY A 188 4.42 -0.81 10.79
C GLY A 188 4.98 -1.53 9.56
N PRO A 189 6.10 -2.27 9.74
CA PRO A 189 6.83 -2.90 8.64
C PRO A 189 6.01 -3.85 7.79
N GLU A 190 5.12 -4.67 8.39
CA GLU A 190 4.34 -5.62 7.60
C GLU A 190 3.24 -4.94 6.78
N SER A 191 2.68 -3.84 7.28
CA SER A 191 1.77 -3.02 6.48
C SER A 191 2.52 -2.42 5.29
N ILE A 192 3.74 -1.91 5.49
CA ILE A 192 4.57 -1.35 4.41
C ILE A 192 4.86 -2.37 3.32
N ILE A 193 5.24 -3.59 3.68
CA ILE A 193 5.47 -4.69 2.74
C ILE A 193 4.23 -4.92 1.86
N LEU A 194 3.04 -5.00 2.48
CA LEU A 194 1.79 -5.20 1.76
C LEU A 194 1.43 -4.01 0.87
N ARG A 195 1.72 -2.77 1.29
CA ARG A 195 1.51 -1.56 0.46
C ARG A 195 2.43 -1.53 -0.76
N GLN A 196 3.69 -1.92 -0.59
CA GLN A 196 4.64 -2.05 -1.70
C GLN A 196 4.17 -3.11 -2.71
N ARG A 197 3.62 -4.24 -2.24
CA ARG A 197 3.01 -5.24 -3.11
C ARG A 197 1.81 -4.70 -3.88
N VAL A 198 0.90 -3.97 -3.22
CA VAL A 198 -0.22 -3.32 -3.91
C VAL A 198 0.27 -2.33 -4.97
N VAL A 199 1.20 -1.44 -4.63
CA VAL A 199 1.76 -0.48 -5.60
C VAL A 199 2.43 -1.22 -6.77
N THR A 200 3.14 -2.31 -6.51
CA THR A 200 3.75 -3.13 -7.56
C THR A 200 2.69 -3.70 -8.51
N LEU A 201 1.56 -4.19 -8.00
CA LEU A 201 0.45 -4.64 -8.84
C LEU A 201 -0.12 -3.50 -9.68
N LEU A 202 -0.29 -2.31 -9.10
CA LEU A 202 -0.78 -1.14 -9.84
C LEU A 202 0.19 -0.72 -10.95
N SER A 203 1.50 -0.70 -10.67
CA SER A 203 2.55 -0.42 -11.65
C SER A 203 2.49 -1.39 -12.83
N ARG A 204 2.38 -2.70 -12.56
CA ARG A 204 2.35 -3.73 -13.59
C ARG A 204 1.15 -3.57 -14.54
N VAL A 205 -0.03 -3.24 -14.00
CA VAL A 205 -1.20 -3.05 -14.85
C VAL A 205 -1.10 -1.76 -15.66
N ALA A 206 -0.59 -0.69 -15.06
CA ALA A 206 -0.40 0.58 -15.77
C ALA A 206 0.59 0.45 -16.93
N ASP A 207 1.65 -0.34 -16.74
CA ASP A 207 2.64 -0.64 -17.76
C ASP A 207 2.09 -1.55 -18.87
N ALA A 208 1.42 -2.66 -18.50
CA ALA A 208 0.96 -3.65 -19.47
C ALA A 208 -0.34 -3.25 -20.20
N LEU A 209 -1.23 -2.50 -19.54
CA LEU A 209 -2.60 -2.22 -20.01
C LEU A 209 -3.03 -0.77 -19.72
N PRO A 210 -2.30 0.25 -20.23
CA PRO A 210 -2.60 1.66 -19.94
C PRO A 210 -4.00 2.09 -20.39
N GLU A 211 -4.49 1.53 -21.50
CA GLU A 211 -5.83 1.83 -22.06
C GLU A 211 -6.99 1.26 -21.23
N GLU A 212 -6.75 0.17 -20.48
CA GLU A 212 -7.77 -0.48 -19.65
C GLU A 212 -7.76 0.05 -18.21
N PHE A 213 -6.63 0.59 -17.74
CA PHE A 213 -6.46 1.11 -16.39
C PHE A 213 -6.17 2.62 -16.36
N ALA A 214 -4.90 3.00 -16.47
CA ALA A 214 -4.41 4.37 -16.48
C ALA A 214 -2.94 4.39 -16.92
N ASP A 215 -2.47 5.53 -17.42
CA ASP A 215 -1.06 5.75 -17.71
C ASP A 215 -0.20 5.62 -16.43
N CYS A 216 1.01 5.06 -16.59
CA CYS A 216 1.94 4.85 -15.47
C CYS A 216 2.29 6.17 -14.75
N THR A 217 2.43 7.27 -15.51
CA THR A 217 2.68 8.61 -14.96
C THR A 217 1.53 9.07 -14.07
N ASP A 218 0.28 8.87 -14.50
CA ASP A 218 -0.91 9.26 -13.73
C ASP A 218 -1.04 8.47 -12.43
N VAL A 219 -0.71 7.18 -12.48
CA VAL A 219 -0.70 6.30 -11.30
C VAL A 219 0.38 6.76 -10.32
N TYR A 220 1.60 6.99 -10.79
CA TYR A 220 2.70 7.46 -9.95
C TYR A 220 2.48 8.87 -9.42
N ASP A 221 1.81 9.75 -10.17
CA ASP A 221 1.38 11.05 -9.67
C ASP A 221 0.39 10.89 -8.52
N ALA A 222 -0.60 10.00 -8.66
CA ALA A 222 -1.53 9.69 -7.58
C ALA A 222 -0.79 9.15 -6.34
N ILE A 223 0.23 8.30 -6.52
CA ILE A 223 1.09 7.82 -5.44
C ILE A 223 1.89 8.96 -4.81
N PHE A 224 2.50 9.85 -5.61
CA PHE A 224 3.21 11.02 -5.13
C PHE A 224 2.33 11.87 -4.20
N PHE A 225 1.06 12.08 -4.55
CA PHE A 225 0.14 12.82 -3.69
C PHE A 225 -0.09 12.19 -2.32
N GLN A 226 0.02 10.86 -2.20
CA GLN A 226 -0.07 10.17 -0.90
C GLN A 226 1.26 10.23 -0.17
N VAL A 227 2.34 9.78 -0.82
CA VAL A 227 3.66 9.62 -0.21
C VAL A 227 4.27 10.97 0.20
N LYS A 228 3.98 12.07 -0.50
CA LYS A 228 4.46 13.40 -0.10
C LYS A 228 3.95 13.83 1.27
N GLN A 229 2.77 13.35 1.69
CA GLN A 229 2.16 13.68 2.98
C GLN A 229 2.78 12.88 4.13
N PHE A 230 3.57 11.84 3.84
CA PHE A 230 4.19 11.03 4.86
C PHE A 230 5.20 11.83 5.67
N PRO A 231 5.23 11.62 7.00
CA PRO A 231 6.39 11.95 7.81
C PRO A 231 7.62 11.23 7.29
N LEU A 232 8.79 11.83 7.52
CA LEU A 232 10.04 11.32 6.98
C LEU A 232 10.36 9.86 7.35
N PRO A 233 10.07 9.36 8.57
CA PRO A 233 10.29 7.95 8.90
C PRO A 233 9.47 6.99 8.04
N ALA A 234 8.18 7.28 7.85
CA ALA A 234 7.30 6.46 7.00
C ALA A 234 7.70 6.53 5.52
N PHE A 235 8.07 7.72 5.04
CA PHE A 235 8.61 7.90 3.68
C PHE A 235 9.87 7.07 3.45
N SER A 236 10.83 7.16 4.39
CA SER A 236 12.08 6.42 4.34
C SER A 236 11.84 4.93 4.34
N LEU A 237 10.99 4.42 5.23
CA LEU A 237 10.71 3.00 5.34
C LEU A 237 9.96 2.45 4.10
N PHE A 238 9.08 3.25 3.50
CA PHE A 238 8.34 2.87 2.30
C PHE A 238 9.23 2.79 1.04
N LEU A 239 10.22 3.67 0.90
CA LEU A 239 11.06 3.77 -0.31
C LEU A 239 12.47 3.22 -0.15
N SER A 240 12.87 2.83 1.05
CA SER A 240 14.23 2.31 1.31
C SER A 240 14.48 1.04 0.50
N PRO A 241 15.54 0.99 -0.32
CA PRO A 241 15.90 -0.20 -1.08
C PRO A 241 16.61 -1.21 -0.17
N SER A 242 15.84 -1.89 0.67
CA SER A 242 16.25 -3.00 1.54
C SER A 242 15.97 -4.36 0.89
N SER A 243 16.60 -5.42 1.40
CA SER A 243 16.29 -6.80 0.99
C SER A 243 14.86 -7.23 1.34
N SER A 244 14.17 -6.50 2.23
CA SER A 244 12.77 -6.74 2.58
C SER A 244 11.78 -6.00 1.68
N SER A 245 12.26 -5.04 0.88
CA SER A 245 11.41 -4.28 -0.04
C SER A 245 10.78 -5.20 -1.08
N GLN A 246 9.50 -5.02 -1.34
CA GLN A 246 8.75 -5.78 -2.34
C GLN A 246 8.68 -5.08 -3.69
N PHE A 247 9.32 -3.91 -3.83
CA PHE A 247 9.37 -3.23 -5.12
C PHE A 247 10.33 -3.91 -6.10
N PRO A 248 9.88 -4.25 -7.32
CA PRO A 248 10.77 -4.55 -8.43
C PRO A 248 11.73 -3.40 -8.71
N THR A 249 12.88 -3.69 -9.32
CA THR A 249 13.90 -2.67 -9.60
C THR A 249 13.34 -1.57 -10.49
N GLU A 250 12.55 -1.95 -11.48
CA GLU A 250 11.89 -1.10 -12.46
C GLU A 250 10.97 -0.12 -11.72
N VAL A 251 10.09 -0.63 -10.84
CA VAL A 251 9.18 0.20 -10.03
C VAL A 251 9.96 1.17 -9.13
N VAL A 252 11.04 0.73 -8.47
CA VAL A 252 11.89 1.63 -7.67
C VAL A 252 12.45 2.75 -8.53
N VAL A 253 12.99 2.44 -9.70
CA VAL A 253 13.60 3.41 -10.61
C VAL A 253 12.56 4.42 -11.10
N SER A 254 11.47 3.96 -11.69
CA SER A 254 10.44 4.82 -12.29
C SER A 254 9.77 5.70 -11.22
N LEU A 255 9.37 5.10 -10.10
CA LEU A 255 8.69 5.83 -9.02
C LEU A 255 9.63 6.85 -8.38
N THR A 256 10.87 6.47 -8.07
CA THR A 256 11.84 7.39 -7.43
C THR A 256 12.18 8.56 -8.34
N GLN A 257 12.37 8.32 -9.65
CA GLN A 257 12.59 9.38 -10.63
C GLN A 257 11.37 10.31 -10.74
N LEU A 258 10.15 9.78 -10.76
CA LEU A 258 8.95 10.62 -10.77
C LEU A 258 8.86 11.47 -9.48
N LEU A 259 9.07 10.87 -8.30
CA LEU A 259 9.08 11.60 -7.04
C LEU A 259 10.11 12.73 -7.04
N LEU A 260 11.32 12.49 -7.56
CA LEU A 260 12.35 13.51 -7.73
C LEU A 260 11.89 14.63 -8.67
N LEU A 261 11.35 14.29 -9.84
CA LEU A 261 10.85 15.29 -10.80
C LEU A 261 9.75 16.18 -10.19
N ARG A 262 8.95 15.64 -9.26
CA ARG A 262 7.90 16.41 -8.56
C ARG A 262 8.43 17.23 -7.38
N LEU A 263 9.53 16.81 -6.74
CA LEU A 263 10.10 17.48 -5.58
C LEU A 263 11.16 18.53 -5.95
N LEU A 264 11.86 18.37 -7.06
CA LEU A 264 12.94 19.25 -7.49
C LEU A 264 12.43 20.58 -8.11
N PRO A 265 13.25 21.64 -8.12
CA PRO A 265 12.92 22.91 -8.78
C PRO A 265 12.83 22.74 -10.31
N SER A 266 12.06 23.60 -10.97
CA SER A 266 11.94 23.63 -12.43
C SER A 266 13.25 23.93 -13.18
N SER A 267 14.27 24.45 -12.48
CA SER A 267 15.61 24.67 -13.02
C SER A 267 16.44 23.38 -13.14
N ALA A 268 16.02 22.27 -12.50
CA ALA A 268 16.69 21.00 -12.63
C ALA A 268 16.49 20.43 -14.06
N PRO A 269 17.56 20.01 -14.75
CA PRO A 269 17.44 19.34 -16.05
C PRO A 269 16.58 18.08 -15.93
N ARG A 270 15.82 17.76 -16.98
CA ARG A 270 15.05 16.52 -17.05
C ARG A 270 15.89 15.41 -17.71
N PRO A 271 15.70 14.13 -17.34
CA PRO A 271 16.40 13.01 -17.97
C PRO A 271 16.39 13.04 -19.50
N GLN A 272 15.25 13.38 -20.11
CA GLN A 272 15.12 13.45 -21.57
C GLN A 272 16.10 14.43 -22.22
N SER A 273 16.49 15.49 -21.50
CA SER A 273 17.48 16.47 -21.99
C SER A 273 18.93 15.97 -21.97
N VAL A 274 19.17 14.84 -21.29
CA VAL A 274 20.50 14.22 -21.14
C VAL A 274 20.62 12.98 -22.03
N THR A 275 19.62 12.10 -22.01
CA THR A 275 19.67 10.82 -22.73
C THR A 275 19.17 10.92 -24.18
N ASN A 276 18.41 11.97 -24.54
CA ASN A 276 17.66 12.05 -25.79
C ASN A 276 16.71 10.86 -26.03
N THR A 277 16.27 10.20 -24.96
CA THR A 277 15.31 9.09 -24.98
C THR A 277 14.09 9.42 -24.15
N ASP A 278 12.94 8.88 -24.54
CA ASP A 278 11.67 9.04 -23.80
C ASP A 278 11.47 7.96 -22.72
N ASN A 279 12.45 7.09 -22.50
CA ASN A 279 12.42 6.06 -21.46
C ASN A 279 12.84 6.60 -20.09
N ASP A 280 12.61 5.81 -19.05
CA ASP A 280 12.99 6.10 -17.66
C ASP A 280 14.33 5.43 -17.28
N GLU A 281 15.21 5.25 -18.25
CA GLU A 281 16.49 4.58 -18.03
C GLU A 281 17.39 5.39 -17.09
N LEU A 282 17.71 4.79 -15.94
CA LEU A 282 18.59 5.39 -14.96
C LEU A 282 20.05 5.11 -15.31
N THR A 283 20.79 6.17 -15.61
CA THR A 283 22.25 6.13 -15.82
C THR A 283 22.97 7.00 -14.80
N GLN A 284 24.28 6.80 -14.65
CA GLN A 284 25.12 7.67 -13.84
C GLN A 284 25.03 9.14 -14.30
N ASP A 285 25.02 9.40 -15.62
CA ASP A 285 24.96 10.77 -16.16
C ASP A 285 23.62 11.46 -15.85
N VAL A 286 22.50 10.72 -15.94
CA VAL A 286 21.18 11.22 -15.50
C VAL A 286 21.21 11.56 -14.01
N LEU A 287 21.77 10.67 -13.18
CA LEU A 287 21.84 10.89 -11.74
C LEU A 287 22.71 12.11 -11.39
N GLU A 288 23.87 12.26 -12.02
CA GLU A 288 24.80 13.38 -11.81
C GLU A 288 24.26 14.72 -12.31
N ARG A 289 23.54 14.75 -13.44
CA ARG A 289 23.13 16.02 -14.08
C ARG A 289 21.72 16.45 -13.75
N CYS A 290 20.81 15.53 -13.47
CA CYS A 290 19.40 15.85 -13.26
C CYS A 290 19.01 15.89 -11.77
N TYR A 291 19.68 15.10 -10.92
CA TYR A 291 19.16 14.80 -9.58
C TYR A 291 20.13 15.13 -8.45
N LEU A 292 21.33 14.55 -8.44
CA LEU A 292 22.29 14.67 -7.34
C LEU A 292 22.59 16.11 -6.90
N PRO A 293 22.86 17.06 -7.81
CA PRO A 293 23.27 18.43 -7.45
C PRO A 293 22.13 19.27 -6.87
N PHE A 294 20.88 18.80 -6.96
CA PHE A 294 19.71 19.62 -6.70
C PHE A 294 19.12 19.41 -5.30
N GLN A 295 18.42 20.44 -4.88
CA GLN A 295 17.69 20.56 -3.63
C GLN A 295 16.18 20.53 -3.87
N ALA A 296 15.37 20.37 -2.84
CA ALA A 296 13.91 20.37 -3.01
C ALA A 296 13.38 21.76 -3.42
N SER A 297 12.26 21.84 -4.13
CA SER A 297 11.65 23.12 -4.52
C SER A 297 11.31 24.01 -3.31
N THR A 298 11.01 23.42 -2.17
CA THR A 298 10.62 24.10 -0.92
C THR A 298 11.80 24.33 0.03
N PHE A 299 11.61 25.17 1.04
CA PHE A 299 12.56 25.37 2.14
C PHE A 299 12.38 24.35 3.28
N SER A 300 11.46 23.39 3.13
CA SER A 300 11.17 22.38 4.16
C SER A 300 12.38 21.47 4.37
N VAL A 301 12.74 21.27 5.64
CA VAL A 301 13.76 20.28 6.02
C VAL A 301 13.32 18.88 5.56
N SER A 302 12.05 18.55 5.78
CA SER A 302 11.47 17.26 5.42
C SER A 302 11.57 16.98 3.92
N ASP A 303 11.22 17.95 3.06
CA ASP A 303 11.27 17.77 1.61
C ASP A 303 12.71 17.62 1.11
N ASN A 304 13.65 18.39 1.66
CA ASN A 304 15.08 18.26 1.34
C ASN A 304 15.65 16.91 1.81
N ALA A 305 15.19 16.40 2.96
CA ALA A 305 15.54 15.08 3.45
C ALA A 305 14.98 13.97 2.53
N LYS A 306 13.72 14.09 2.09
CA LYS A 306 13.09 13.19 1.10
C LYS A 306 13.90 13.15 -0.19
N VAL A 307 14.27 14.30 -0.77
CA VAL A 307 15.14 14.36 -1.96
C VAL A 307 16.47 13.66 -1.70
N SER A 308 17.11 13.90 -0.54
CA SER A 308 18.38 13.25 -0.18
C SER A 308 18.25 11.71 -0.12
N ILE A 309 17.17 11.19 0.46
CA ILE A 309 16.90 9.75 0.54
C ILE A 309 16.67 9.15 -0.85
N LEU A 310 15.93 9.84 -1.72
CA LEU A 310 15.65 9.38 -3.08
C LEU A 310 16.94 9.26 -3.91
N VAL A 311 17.77 10.31 -3.93
CA VAL A 311 19.04 10.26 -4.69
C VAL A 311 20.04 9.27 -4.10
N GLU A 312 20.05 9.10 -2.77
CA GLU A 312 20.81 8.05 -2.11
C GLU A 312 20.35 6.67 -2.55
N SER A 313 19.03 6.45 -2.66
CA SER A 313 18.46 5.17 -3.07
C SER A 313 18.83 4.82 -4.52
N LEU A 314 18.79 5.80 -5.43
CA LEU A 314 19.21 5.61 -6.83
C LEU A 314 20.71 5.33 -6.94
N LEU A 315 21.57 6.06 -6.21
CA LEU A 315 23.01 5.83 -6.24
C LEU A 315 23.37 4.42 -5.70
N ARG A 316 22.72 4.01 -4.61
CA ARG A 316 22.86 2.64 -4.06
C ARG A 316 22.43 1.58 -5.06
N LEU A 317 21.38 1.85 -5.84
CA LEU A 317 20.90 0.92 -6.86
C LEU A 317 21.92 0.78 -8.00
N LEU A 318 22.43 1.89 -8.55
CA LEU A 318 23.45 1.86 -9.58
C LEU A 318 24.72 1.14 -9.11
N PHE A 319 25.16 1.42 -7.88
CA PHE A 319 26.29 0.73 -7.25
C PHE A 319 26.07 -0.78 -7.17
N ARG A 320 24.93 -1.24 -6.65
CA ARG A 320 24.62 -2.69 -6.57
C ARG A 320 24.54 -3.38 -7.92
N LYS A 321 24.24 -2.64 -8.99
CA LYS A 321 24.16 -3.16 -10.36
C LYS A 321 25.47 -3.02 -11.13
N ASN A 322 26.54 -2.51 -10.50
CA ASN A 322 27.82 -2.18 -11.14
C ASN A 322 27.65 -1.24 -12.34
N LEU A 323 26.75 -0.26 -12.23
CA LEU A 323 26.45 0.74 -13.26
C LEU A 323 26.95 2.14 -12.89
N VAL A 324 27.88 2.23 -11.93
CA VAL A 324 28.50 3.48 -11.50
C VAL A 324 30.01 3.29 -11.38
N CYS A 325 30.77 4.28 -11.82
CA CYS A 325 32.20 4.40 -11.58
C CYS A 325 32.53 5.75 -10.95
N HIS A 326 33.64 5.81 -10.25
CA HIS A 326 34.14 7.01 -9.63
C HIS A 326 34.58 8.02 -10.70
N THR A 327 33.99 9.21 -10.66
CA THR A 327 34.40 10.33 -11.51
C THR A 327 34.45 11.62 -10.69
N PRO A 328 35.31 12.59 -11.06
CA PRO A 328 35.27 13.91 -10.43
C PRO A 328 33.93 14.62 -10.58
N GLY A 329 33.16 14.29 -11.63
CA GLY A 329 31.80 14.79 -11.84
C GLY A 329 30.82 14.27 -10.78
N LEU A 330 30.91 12.97 -10.47
CA LEU A 330 30.13 12.33 -9.43
C LEU A 330 30.39 12.95 -8.05
N ASP A 331 31.66 13.16 -7.69
CA ASP A 331 32.05 13.81 -6.44
C ASP A 331 31.47 15.23 -6.34
N ALA A 332 31.66 16.00 -7.40
CA ALA A 332 31.16 17.37 -7.47
C ALA A 332 29.64 17.41 -7.37
N ALA A 333 28.92 16.50 -8.04
CA ALA A 333 27.46 16.43 -8.00
C ALA A 333 26.94 16.09 -6.60
N VAL A 334 27.55 15.12 -5.93
CA VAL A 334 27.17 14.70 -4.57
C VAL A 334 27.42 15.83 -3.56
N GLU A 335 28.61 16.41 -3.53
CA GLU A 335 28.95 17.47 -2.57
C GLU A 335 28.12 18.74 -2.82
N THR A 336 27.96 19.13 -4.09
CA THR A 336 27.07 20.25 -4.48
C THR A 336 25.66 20.02 -3.95
N GLY A 337 25.11 18.81 -4.17
CA GLY A 337 23.78 18.43 -3.72
C GLY A 337 23.61 18.46 -2.21
N ILE A 338 24.55 17.88 -1.47
CA ILE A 338 24.54 17.87 0.00
C ILE A 338 24.55 19.31 0.54
N ALA A 339 25.42 20.16 0.00
CA ALA A 339 25.49 21.56 0.38
C ALA A 339 24.20 22.33 0.05
N ALA A 340 23.65 22.14 -1.16
CA ALA A 340 22.43 22.80 -1.61
C ALA A 340 21.22 22.43 -0.73
N ARG A 341 21.00 21.13 -0.47
CA ARG A 341 19.91 20.64 0.38
C ARG A 341 20.01 21.17 1.81
N ARG A 342 21.20 21.16 2.41
CA ARG A 342 21.44 21.70 3.76
C ARG A 342 21.24 23.21 3.82
N SER A 343 21.71 23.95 2.83
CA SER A 343 21.59 25.41 2.79
C SER A 343 20.12 25.82 2.66
N LYS A 344 19.37 25.17 1.77
CA LYS A 344 17.94 25.44 1.60
C LYS A 344 17.14 25.16 2.87
N ALA A 345 17.38 24.00 3.49
CA ALA A 345 16.68 23.59 4.71
C ALA A 345 16.88 24.58 5.88
N LYS A 346 18.00 25.31 5.93
CA LYS A 346 18.28 26.34 6.95
C LYS A 346 17.64 27.71 6.65
N GLY A 347 17.10 27.89 5.45
CA GLY A 347 16.57 29.18 4.97
C GLY A 347 15.23 29.60 5.60
N ASP A 348 14.48 28.67 6.21
CA ASP A 348 13.16 28.97 6.78
C ASP A 348 13.23 29.54 8.21
N LYS A 349 13.90 30.68 8.37
CA LYS A 349 14.05 31.36 9.68
C LYS A 349 12.76 32.01 10.21
N ARG A 350 11.64 31.94 9.47
CA ARG A 350 10.40 32.65 9.79
C ARG A 350 9.45 31.91 10.74
N ARG A 351 9.76 30.68 11.18
CA ARG A 351 8.83 29.80 11.91
C ARG A 351 9.32 29.28 13.27
N ARG A 352 10.18 30.01 13.97
CA ARG A 352 10.53 29.69 15.37
C ARG A 352 9.41 30.15 16.32
N ASP A 353 8.38 29.32 16.55
CA ASP A 353 7.53 29.54 17.75
C ASP A 353 6.75 28.33 18.31
N ASN A 354 6.85 27.11 17.76
CA ASN A 354 6.15 25.95 18.34
C ASN A 354 7.12 24.80 18.68
N GLY A 355 7.31 24.52 19.97
CA GLY A 355 8.29 23.55 20.50
C GLY A 355 8.18 22.10 20.01
N SER A 356 6.98 21.61 19.62
CA SER A 356 6.82 20.26 19.04
C SER A 356 7.31 20.17 17.59
N LYS A 357 7.09 21.21 16.77
CA LYS A 357 7.62 21.27 15.39
C LYS A 357 9.15 21.28 15.37
N SER A 358 9.77 21.81 16.44
CA SER A 358 11.23 21.84 16.56
C SER A 358 11.86 20.45 16.65
N LYS A 359 11.21 19.47 17.29
CA LYS A 359 11.79 18.12 17.46
C LYS A 359 11.70 17.29 16.17
N ASP A 360 10.57 17.36 15.47
CA ASP A 360 10.40 16.68 14.18
C ASP A 360 11.31 17.29 13.11
N GLU A 361 11.44 18.63 13.08
CA GLU A 361 12.41 19.30 12.20
C GLU A 361 13.86 18.94 12.54
N GLU A 362 14.20 18.79 13.83
CA GLU A 362 15.53 18.33 14.27
C GLU A 362 15.80 16.89 13.83
N ASN A 363 14.83 15.99 13.99
CA ASN A 363 14.90 14.61 13.51
C ASN A 363 15.06 14.55 11.99
N ASP A 364 14.28 15.35 11.26
CA ASP A 364 14.37 15.44 9.80
C ASP A 364 15.74 15.99 9.36
N MET A 365 16.27 16.99 10.08
CA MET A 365 17.61 17.53 9.84
C MET A 365 18.69 16.48 10.12
N ALA A 366 18.56 15.70 11.19
CA ALA A 366 19.46 14.60 11.51
C ALA A 366 19.45 13.54 10.39
N CYS A 367 18.26 13.19 9.88
CA CYS A 367 18.12 12.23 8.80
C CYS A 367 18.71 12.76 7.47
N LEU A 368 18.49 14.04 7.14
CA LEU A 368 19.13 14.71 6.00
C LEU A 368 20.67 14.65 6.11
N ASN A 369 21.21 14.94 7.30
CA ASN A 369 22.65 14.90 7.53
C ASN A 369 23.21 13.48 7.43
N ALA A 370 22.50 12.49 7.98
CA ALA A 370 22.88 11.09 7.91
C ALA A 370 22.87 10.58 6.46
N SER A 371 21.88 10.97 5.65
CA SER A 371 21.84 10.66 4.22
C SER A 371 23.04 11.23 3.47
N GLY A 372 23.39 12.50 3.73
CA GLY A 372 24.61 13.10 3.17
C GLY A 372 25.89 12.34 3.54
N GLN A 373 26.01 11.86 4.79
CA GLN A 373 27.16 11.05 5.19
C GLN A 373 27.18 9.68 4.50
N ARG A 374 26.02 9.05 4.31
CA ARG A 374 25.90 7.78 3.60
C ARG A 374 26.25 7.91 2.11
N LEU A 375 25.87 9.00 1.46
CA LEU A 375 26.29 9.33 0.09
C LEU A 375 27.81 9.41 -0.03
N ARG A 376 28.49 10.14 0.87
CA ARG A 376 29.96 10.23 0.90
C ARG A 376 30.64 8.90 1.15
N SER A 377 30.08 8.12 2.07
CA SER A 377 30.59 6.77 2.37
C SER A 377 30.47 5.87 1.13
N LEU A 378 29.37 5.99 0.38
CA LEU A 378 29.17 5.26 -0.86
C LEU A 378 30.15 5.67 -1.95
N LEU A 379 30.46 6.97 -2.09
CA LEU A 379 31.51 7.43 -3.01
C LEU A 379 32.88 6.83 -2.69
N SER A 380 33.27 6.85 -1.41
CA SER A 380 34.52 6.24 -0.98
C SER A 380 34.58 4.74 -1.29
N TRP A 381 33.45 4.04 -1.22
CA TRP A 381 33.37 2.63 -1.60
C TRP A 381 33.48 2.42 -3.11
N ILE A 382 32.87 3.29 -3.92
CA ILE A 382 32.98 3.27 -5.39
C ILE A 382 34.44 3.50 -5.79
N GLU A 383 35.12 4.50 -5.20
CA GLU A 383 36.53 4.79 -5.46
C GLU A 383 37.45 3.61 -5.10
N GLN A 384 37.17 2.91 -3.99
CA GLN A 384 37.93 1.74 -3.60
C GLN A 384 37.74 0.57 -4.58
N GLN A 385 36.51 0.33 -5.05
CA GLN A 385 36.25 -0.73 -6.01
C GLN A 385 36.94 -0.50 -7.36
N ASP A 386 37.00 0.74 -7.84
CA ASP A 386 37.66 1.06 -9.11
C ASP A 386 39.19 0.91 -9.05
N ASN A 387 39.76 0.98 -7.84
CA ASN A 387 41.20 0.80 -7.59
C ASN A 387 41.60 -0.67 -7.34
N THR A 388 40.64 -1.61 -7.35
CA THR A 388 40.87 -3.05 -7.12
C THR A 388 40.68 -3.83 -8.42
#